data_AF-A0A2T5AXL6-F1
#
_entry.id   AF-A0A2T5AXL6-F1
#
_cell.length_a   1.000
_cell.length_b   1.000
_cell.length_c   1.000
_cell.angle_alpha   90.00
_cell.angle_beta   90.00
_cell.angle_gamma   90.00
#
_symmetry.space_group_name_H-M   'P 1'
#
loop_
_entity.id
_entity.type
_entity.pdbx_description
1 polymer ?
#
loop_
_entity_poly.entity_id
_entity_poly.type
_entity_poly.pdbx_seq_one_letter_code
_entity_poly.pdbx_strand_id
1 'polypeptide(L)'
;MAESTLPARLPRISPMTFTLLVAAGALLVVSLQQVAPSPAQLAHGGPRMAELVGRMLPPNLEGAFLQRVFWRMIETFQIALVGTVIGVVISLPIAWLSSKAISPAGAFRHVFKMLVSLFRTVPDLVWALIFVASVGLGAVAGTMTIMVDTIGFCGRFFAEAMEDADEKPQEALFAIGASRLSVLCGAVLPDAMPSLINTTLFALEKAVRSSVVLGLVGAGGIGQELKVAFDLFQYKNASTIILVIFIIVLVMEFVTDRLRTRVQ
;
A
#
# COMPACT_ATOMS: atom_id res chain seq x y z
N MET A 1 -14.67 -5.39 59.97
CA MET A 1 -15.15 -6.68 59.41
C MET A 1 -14.93 -6.61 57.91
N ALA A 2 -13.94 -7.34 57.39
CA ALA A 2 -13.57 -7.31 55.98
C ALA A 2 -14.22 -8.48 55.24
N GLU A 3 -15.07 -8.20 54.25
CA GLU A 3 -15.66 -9.21 53.37
C GLU A 3 -14.59 -9.79 52.45
N SER A 4 -14.33 -11.10 52.56
CA SER A 4 -13.42 -11.81 51.67
C SER A 4 -14.13 -12.16 50.36
N THR A 5 -13.87 -11.40 49.29
CA THR A 5 -14.33 -11.75 47.94
C THR A 5 -13.53 -12.96 47.43
N LEU A 6 -14.14 -14.14 47.44
CA LEU A 6 -13.56 -15.37 46.87
C LEU A 6 -13.26 -15.18 45.36
N PRO A 7 -12.14 -15.71 44.83
CA PRO A 7 -11.83 -15.62 43.41
C PRO A 7 -12.86 -16.42 42.58
N ALA A 8 -13.32 -15.84 41.47
CA ALA A 8 -14.31 -16.45 40.59
C ALA A 8 -13.82 -17.82 40.08
N ARG A 9 -14.66 -18.86 40.24
CA ARG A 9 -14.37 -20.21 39.72
C ARG A 9 -14.28 -20.16 38.20
N LEU A 10 -13.23 -20.80 37.64
CA LEU A 10 -13.09 -20.95 36.20
C LEU A 10 -14.39 -21.55 35.61
N PRO A 11 -14.96 -20.94 34.56
CA PRO A 11 -16.21 -21.41 33.97
C PRO A 11 -16.02 -22.84 33.44
N ARG A 12 -17.01 -23.70 33.67
CA ARG A 12 -17.00 -25.07 33.13
C ARG A 12 -16.97 -25.00 31.60
N ILE A 13 -15.88 -25.48 31.02
CA ILE A 13 -15.70 -25.52 29.57
C ILE A 13 -16.72 -26.52 29.01
N SER A 14 -17.58 -26.05 28.10
CA SER A 14 -18.54 -26.90 27.39
C SER A 14 -17.79 -27.96 26.57
N PRO A 15 -18.33 -29.19 26.40
CA PRO A 15 -17.70 -30.22 25.57
C PRO A 15 -17.40 -29.74 24.14
N MET A 16 -18.22 -28.82 23.60
CA MET A 16 -17.99 -28.21 22.28
C MET A 16 -16.78 -27.25 22.27
N THR A 17 -16.58 -26.51 23.35
CA THR A 17 -15.40 -25.63 23.51
C THR A 17 -14.14 -26.47 23.69
N PHE A 18 -14.24 -27.60 24.38
CA PHE A 18 -13.13 -28.53 24.53
C PHE A 18 -12.72 -29.16 23.20
N THR A 19 -13.67 -29.64 22.38
CA THR A 19 -13.34 -30.21 21.06
C THR A 19 -12.76 -29.17 20.11
N LEU A 20 -13.27 -27.93 20.11
CA LEU A 20 -12.70 -26.83 19.33
C LEU A 20 -11.27 -26.50 19.75
N LEU A 21 -10.97 -26.48 21.05
CA LEU A 21 -9.61 -26.26 21.55
C LEU A 21 -8.65 -27.38 21.17
N VAL A 22 -9.10 -28.63 21.22
CA VAL A 22 -8.30 -29.79 20.79
C VAL A 22 -8.05 -29.73 19.26
N ALA A 23 -9.07 -29.42 18.46
CA ALA A 23 -8.93 -29.28 17.02
C ALA A 23 -7.99 -28.12 16.63
N ALA A 24 -8.12 -26.97 17.31
CA ALA A 24 -7.22 -25.83 17.12
C ALA A 24 -5.78 -26.17 17.54
N GLY A 25 -5.60 -26.88 18.65
CA GLY A 25 -4.29 -27.36 19.11
C GLY A 25 -3.66 -28.34 18.14
N ALA A 26 -4.42 -29.32 17.64
CA ALA A 26 -3.96 -30.28 16.63
C ALA A 26 -3.58 -29.57 15.32
N LEU A 27 -4.40 -28.63 14.85
CA LEU A 27 -4.11 -27.81 13.67
C LEU A 27 -2.82 -27.01 13.86
N LEU A 28 -2.60 -26.43 15.04
CA LEU A 28 -1.40 -25.67 15.38
C LEU A 28 -0.16 -26.57 15.37
N VAL A 29 -0.23 -27.76 15.98
CA VAL A 29 0.89 -28.73 15.98
C VAL A 29 1.22 -29.20 14.57
N VAL A 30 0.21 -29.55 13.76
CA VAL A 30 0.40 -29.94 12.35
C VAL A 30 1.02 -28.81 11.55
N SER A 31 0.55 -27.58 11.73
CA SER A 31 1.09 -26.39 11.05
C SER A 31 2.54 -26.12 11.46
N LEU A 32 2.87 -26.26 12.75
CA LEU A 32 4.24 -26.12 13.23
C LEU A 32 5.15 -27.20 12.63
N GLN A 33 4.71 -28.45 12.55
CA GLN A 33 5.53 -29.52 11.97
C GLN A 33 5.76 -29.36 10.47
N GLN A 34 4.78 -28.83 9.73
CA GLN A 34 4.88 -28.68 8.28
C GLN A 34 5.63 -27.40 7.86
N VAL A 35 5.53 -26.32 8.64
CA VAL A 35 5.99 -24.98 8.24
C VAL A 35 7.15 -24.46 9.08
N ALA A 36 7.32 -24.91 10.33
CA ALA A 36 8.37 -24.35 11.18
C ALA A 36 9.76 -24.71 10.62
N PRO A 37 10.67 -23.71 10.50
CA PRO A 37 12.02 -23.98 10.03
C PRO A 37 12.72 -24.92 11.00
N SER A 38 13.30 -26.00 10.49
CA SER A 38 14.00 -26.95 11.34
C SER A 38 15.27 -26.30 11.93
N PRO A 39 15.70 -26.68 13.15
CA PRO A 39 16.93 -26.14 13.74
C PRO A 39 18.16 -26.30 12.82
N ALA A 40 18.21 -27.37 12.03
CA ALA A 40 19.24 -27.60 11.03
C ALA A 40 19.17 -26.60 9.86
N GLN A 41 17.98 -26.29 9.34
CA GLN A 41 17.81 -25.28 8.29
C GLN A 41 18.26 -23.90 8.75
N LEU A 42 17.99 -23.53 10.01
CA LEU A 42 18.45 -22.27 10.60
C LEU A 42 19.97 -22.25 10.78
N ALA A 43 20.56 -23.34 11.28
CA ALA A 43 22.00 -23.48 11.46
C ALA A 43 22.76 -23.39 10.13
N HIS A 44 22.20 -23.93 9.04
CA HIS A 44 22.78 -23.83 7.70
C HIS A 44 22.41 -22.53 6.97
N GLY A 45 21.30 -21.88 7.31
CA GLY A 45 20.85 -20.63 6.71
C GLY A 45 21.72 -19.44 7.10
N GLY A 46 22.11 -19.36 8.38
CA GLY A 46 22.94 -18.26 8.90
C GLY A 46 24.25 -18.04 8.13
N PRO A 47 25.10 -19.07 7.96
CA PRO A 47 26.34 -18.96 7.18
C PRO A 47 26.12 -18.55 5.72
N ARG A 48 25.06 -19.06 5.06
CA ARG A 48 24.74 -18.68 3.67
C ARG A 48 24.32 -17.22 3.55
N MET A 49 23.57 -16.70 4.53
CA MET A 49 23.24 -15.28 4.59
C MET A 49 24.50 -14.43 4.79
N ALA A 50 25.40 -14.85 5.68
CA ALA A 50 26.67 -14.17 5.90
C ALA A 50 27.55 -14.17 4.63
N GLU A 51 27.61 -15.30 3.92
CA GLU A 51 28.33 -15.40 2.65
C GLU A 51 27.73 -14.49 1.57
N LEU A 52 26.39 -14.43 1.46
CA LEU A 52 25.70 -13.53 0.53
C LEU A 52 26.01 -12.07 0.85
N VAL A 53 25.94 -11.66 2.12
CA VAL A 53 26.29 -10.32 2.57
C VAL A 53 27.78 -10.02 2.30
N GLY A 54 28.66 -11.01 2.51
CA GLY A 54 30.07 -10.92 2.15
C GLY A 54 30.31 -10.69 0.66
N ARG A 55 29.51 -11.34 -0.22
CA ARG A 55 29.56 -11.12 -1.67
C ARG A 55 29.01 -9.75 -2.10
N MET A 56 28.13 -9.16 -1.29
CA MET A 56 27.54 -7.84 -1.51
C MET A 56 28.45 -6.68 -1.09
N LEU A 57 29.46 -6.94 -0.25
CA LEU A 57 30.38 -5.92 0.27
C LEU A 57 31.79 -6.05 -0.35
N PRO A 58 32.45 -4.94 -0.72
CA PRO A 58 31.95 -3.56 -0.74
C PRO A 58 30.99 -3.31 -1.92
N PRO A 59 30.03 -2.37 -1.77
CA PRO A 59 29.13 -1.96 -2.86
C PRO A 59 29.92 -1.36 -4.02
N ASN A 60 29.42 -1.54 -5.25
CA ASN A 60 30.02 -0.90 -6.42
C ASN A 60 29.68 0.60 -6.44
N LEU A 61 30.70 1.44 -6.26
CA LEU A 61 30.58 2.92 -6.25
C LEU A 61 31.12 3.56 -7.53
N GLU A 62 31.24 2.80 -8.61
CA GLU A 62 31.66 3.32 -9.90
C GLU A 62 30.70 4.43 -10.38
N GLY A 63 31.26 5.59 -10.76
CA GLY A 63 30.47 6.79 -11.07
C GLY A 63 29.46 6.59 -12.20
N ALA A 64 29.84 5.86 -13.26
CA ALA A 64 28.96 5.54 -14.38
C ALA A 64 27.76 4.67 -13.95
N PHE A 65 27.98 3.74 -13.02
CA PHE A 65 26.93 2.90 -12.47
C PHE A 65 26.00 3.70 -11.56
N LEU A 66 26.54 4.54 -10.67
CA LEU A 66 25.73 5.43 -9.82
C LEU A 66 24.87 6.39 -10.63
N GLN A 67 25.39 6.93 -11.73
CA GLN A 67 24.62 7.78 -12.64
C GLN A 67 23.44 7.02 -13.28
N ARG A 68 23.66 5.76 -13.71
CA ARG A 68 22.58 4.91 -14.22
C ARG A 68 21.52 4.65 -13.15
N VAL A 69 21.94 4.29 -11.94
CA VAL A 69 21.05 4.04 -10.80
C VAL A 69 20.23 5.29 -10.48
N PHE A 70 20.84 6.47 -10.49
CA PHE A 70 20.16 7.74 -10.26
C PHE A 70 19.04 8.00 -11.30
N TRP A 71 19.32 7.81 -12.59
CA TRP A 71 18.28 7.96 -13.62
C TRP A 71 17.16 6.93 -13.49
N ARG A 72 17.48 5.70 -13.12
CA ARG A 72 16.50 4.64 -12.86
C ARG A 72 15.65 4.91 -11.63
N MET A 73 16.21 5.56 -10.61
CA MET A 73 15.46 6.06 -9.47
C MET A 73 14.50 7.18 -9.85
N ILE A 74 14.92 8.10 -10.74
CA ILE A 74 14.03 9.13 -11.28
C ILE A 74 12.87 8.48 -12.04
N GLU A 75 13.14 7.48 -12.87
CA GLU A 75 12.10 6.74 -13.59
C GLU A 75 11.10 6.08 -12.61
N THR A 76 11.58 5.45 -11.54
CA THR A 76 10.75 4.90 -10.45
C THR A 76 9.86 5.97 -9.81
N PHE A 77 10.42 7.15 -9.51
CA PHE A 77 9.65 8.25 -8.95
C PHE A 77 8.61 8.79 -9.93
N GLN A 78 8.94 8.90 -11.22
CA GLN A 78 8.02 9.34 -12.27
C GLN A 78 6.84 8.36 -12.42
N ILE A 79 7.11 7.05 -12.44
CA ILE A 79 6.08 6.01 -12.49
C ILE A 79 5.12 6.16 -11.30
N ALA A 80 5.67 6.29 -10.09
CA ALA A 80 4.88 6.46 -8.88
C ALA A 80 4.07 7.75 -8.90
N LEU A 81 4.69 8.88 -9.22
CA LEU A 81 4.05 10.19 -9.25
C LEU A 81 2.92 10.25 -10.27
N VAL A 82 3.16 9.85 -11.51
CA VAL A 82 2.16 9.90 -12.58
C VAL A 82 1.01 8.94 -12.27
N GLY A 83 1.32 7.71 -11.84
CA GLY A 83 0.31 6.73 -11.47
C GLY A 83 -0.57 7.21 -10.32
N THR A 84 0.05 7.78 -9.27
CA THR A 84 -0.68 8.33 -8.12
C THR A 84 -1.53 9.54 -8.50
N VAL A 85 -1.00 10.49 -9.29
CA VAL A 85 -1.75 11.69 -9.70
C VAL A 85 -3.00 11.30 -10.50
N ILE A 86 -2.85 10.44 -11.51
CA ILE A 86 -3.98 9.98 -12.32
C ILE A 86 -4.97 9.20 -11.44
N GLY A 87 -4.45 8.31 -10.58
CA GLY A 87 -5.28 7.53 -9.67
C GLY A 87 -6.09 8.38 -8.69
N VAL A 88 -5.50 9.44 -8.14
CA VAL A 88 -6.15 10.40 -7.24
C VAL A 88 -7.24 11.20 -7.96
N VAL A 89 -6.95 11.67 -9.18
CA VAL A 89 -7.93 12.40 -10.00
C VAL A 89 -9.14 11.52 -10.32
N ILE A 90 -8.93 10.24 -10.62
CA ILE A 90 -10.01 9.28 -10.88
C ILE A 90 -10.71 8.84 -9.58
N SER A 91 -9.99 8.78 -8.46
CA SER A 91 -10.58 8.35 -7.19
C SER A 91 -11.53 9.37 -6.59
N LEU A 92 -11.34 10.68 -6.82
CA LEU A 92 -12.25 11.73 -6.34
C LEU A 92 -13.71 11.56 -6.83
N PRO A 93 -13.99 11.44 -8.15
CA PRO A 93 -15.35 11.21 -8.63
C PRO A 93 -15.90 9.85 -8.19
N ILE A 94 -15.06 8.79 -8.14
CA ILE A 94 -15.50 7.48 -7.64
C ILE A 94 -15.88 7.55 -6.16
N ALA A 95 -15.09 8.27 -5.36
CA ALA A 95 -15.36 8.49 -3.94
C ALA A 95 -16.69 9.22 -3.74
N TRP A 96 -16.91 10.31 -4.49
CA TRP A 96 -18.16 11.05 -4.46
C TRP A 96 -19.37 10.19 -4.85
N LEU A 97 -19.27 9.40 -5.92
CA LEU A 97 -20.32 8.47 -6.36
C LEU A 97 -20.55 7.32 -5.37
N SER A 98 -19.53 6.98 -4.58
CA SER A 98 -19.59 5.94 -3.57
C SER A 98 -19.94 6.43 -2.16
N SER A 99 -20.10 7.76 -1.92
CA SER A 99 -20.43 8.42 -0.62
C SER A 99 -21.94 8.48 -0.34
N LYS A 100 -22.35 8.51 0.95
CA LYS A 100 -23.71 8.08 1.40
C LYS A 100 -24.66 9.26 1.43
N ALA A 101 -24.16 10.37 1.95
CA ALA A 101 -24.91 11.60 2.12
C ALA A 101 -25.07 12.38 0.79
N ILE A 102 -24.02 12.42 -0.05
CA ILE A 102 -23.97 13.38 -1.18
C ILE A 102 -24.02 12.70 -2.58
N SER A 103 -23.95 11.37 -2.68
CA SER A 103 -23.81 10.70 -3.98
C SER A 103 -25.04 10.92 -4.89
N PRO A 104 -24.83 11.35 -6.16
CA PRO A 104 -25.90 11.42 -7.15
C PRO A 104 -26.35 10.03 -7.64
N ALA A 105 -25.58 8.97 -7.37
CA ALA A 105 -25.77 7.64 -7.97
C ALA A 105 -26.89 6.79 -7.33
N GLY A 106 -27.44 7.20 -6.17
CA GLY A 106 -28.50 6.45 -5.49
C GLY A 106 -28.12 4.97 -5.27
N ALA A 107 -28.92 4.04 -5.80
CA ALA A 107 -28.65 2.60 -5.71
C ALA A 107 -27.37 2.13 -6.43
N PHE A 108 -26.92 2.84 -7.48
CA PHE A 108 -25.69 2.50 -8.20
C PHE A 108 -24.41 2.71 -7.38
N ARG A 109 -24.49 3.40 -6.23
CA ARG A 109 -23.42 3.52 -5.24
C ARG A 109 -22.76 2.17 -4.91
N HIS A 110 -23.55 1.10 -4.81
CA HIS A 110 -23.03 -0.24 -4.49
C HIS A 110 -22.08 -0.76 -5.57
N VAL A 111 -22.31 -0.42 -6.84
CA VAL A 111 -21.42 -0.79 -7.95
C VAL A 111 -20.06 -0.12 -7.79
N PHE A 112 -20.03 1.19 -7.50
CA PHE A 112 -18.77 1.91 -7.26
C PHE A 112 -18.03 1.38 -6.03
N LYS A 113 -18.75 1.02 -4.96
CA LYS A 113 -18.14 0.37 -3.79
C LYS A 113 -17.54 -0.99 -4.12
N MET A 114 -18.22 -1.79 -4.93
CA MET A 114 -17.70 -3.07 -5.40
C MET A 114 -16.47 -2.89 -6.29
N LEU A 115 -16.46 -1.89 -7.17
CA LEU A 115 -15.31 -1.58 -8.02
C LEU A 115 -14.07 -1.20 -7.20
N VAL A 116 -14.23 -0.30 -6.22
CA VAL A 116 -13.15 0.06 -5.29
C VAL A 116 -12.66 -1.15 -4.51
N SER A 117 -13.59 -1.99 -4.02
CA SER A 117 -13.23 -3.22 -3.30
C SER A 117 -12.48 -4.20 -4.18
N LEU A 118 -12.84 -4.34 -5.45
CA LEU A 118 -12.18 -5.20 -6.43
C LEU A 118 -10.72 -4.78 -6.62
N PHE A 119 -10.49 -3.50 -6.93
CA PHE A 119 -9.14 -2.98 -7.15
C PHE A 119 -8.24 -3.13 -5.92
N ARG A 120 -8.79 -3.00 -4.71
CA ARG A 120 -8.04 -3.16 -3.45
C ARG A 120 -7.76 -4.63 -3.08
N THR A 121 -8.63 -5.55 -3.50
CA THR A 121 -8.50 -6.97 -3.11
C THR A 121 -7.43 -7.69 -3.92
N VAL A 122 -7.26 -7.27 -5.18
CA VAL A 122 -6.24 -7.84 -6.07
C VAL A 122 -4.87 -7.21 -5.76
N PRO A 123 -3.83 -8.01 -5.47
CA PRO A 123 -2.48 -7.50 -5.24
C PRO A 123 -1.93 -6.71 -6.44
N ASP A 124 -1.14 -5.68 -6.17
CA ASP A 124 -0.48 -4.84 -7.17
C ASP A 124 0.38 -5.63 -8.18
N LEU A 125 1.05 -6.68 -7.73
CA LEU A 125 1.80 -7.60 -8.57
C LEU A 125 0.93 -8.25 -9.67
N VAL A 126 -0.31 -8.61 -9.35
CA VAL A 126 -1.22 -9.22 -10.34
C VAL A 126 -1.59 -8.20 -11.40
N TRP A 127 -1.90 -6.97 -11.01
CA TRP A 127 -2.15 -5.88 -11.95
C TRP A 127 -0.94 -5.58 -12.83
N ALA A 128 0.28 -5.58 -12.27
CA ALA A 128 1.51 -5.43 -13.06
C ALA A 128 1.68 -6.54 -14.08
N LEU A 129 1.44 -7.80 -13.73
CA LEU A 129 1.52 -8.89 -14.71
C LEU A 129 0.50 -8.71 -15.85
N ILE A 130 -0.74 -8.30 -15.54
CA ILE A 130 -1.77 -8.03 -16.54
C ILE A 130 -1.35 -6.88 -17.47
N PHE A 131 -0.86 -5.77 -16.94
CA PHE A 131 -0.48 -4.61 -17.75
C PHE A 131 0.82 -4.82 -18.51
N VAL A 132 1.79 -5.53 -17.95
CA VAL A 132 3.00 -5.94 -18.67
C VAL A 132 2.64 -6.87 -19.83
N ALA A 133 1.73 -7.82 -19.63
CA ALA A 133 1.27 -8.71 -20.71
C ALA A 133 0.46 -7.96 -21.79
N SER A 134 -0.26 -6.91 -21.42
CA SER A 134 -1.15 -6.17 -22.34
C SER A 134 -0.44 -5.05 -23.10
N VAL A 135 0.41 -4.28 -22.44
CA VAL A 135 1.06 -3.06 -22.97
C VAL A 135 2.56 -3.29 -23.24
N GLY A 136 3.15 -4.33 -22.67
CA GLY A 136 4.57 -4.63 -22.75
C GLY A 136 5.35 -4.20 -21.51
N LEU A 137 6.65 -4.51 -21.53
CA LEU A 137 7.59 -4.16 -20.46
C LEU A 137 7.84 -2.64 -20.41
N GLY A 138 8.04 -2.10 -19.21
CA GLY A 138 8.47 -0.73 -18.97
C GLY A 138 7.51 0.13 -18.17
N ALA A 139 7.85 1.42 -18.08
CA ALA A 139 7.23 2.39 -17.18
C ALA A 139 5.71 2.56 -17.35
N VAL A 140 5.18 2.37 -18.56
CA VAL A 140 3.72 2.51 -18.82
C VAL A 140 2.94 1.45 -18.06
N ALA A 141 3.41 0.20 -18.06
CA ALA A 141 2.76 -0.87 -17.30
C ALA A 141 2.79 -0.58 -15.79
N GLY A 142 3.94 -0.14 -15.27
CA GLY A 142 4.06 0.27 -13.86
C GLY A 142 3.13 1.42 -13.50
N THR A 143 3.01 2.42 -14.37
CA THR A 143 2.14 3.59 -14.14
C THR A 143 0.67 3.16 -14.07
N MET A 144 0.23 2.27 -14.97
CA MET A 144 -1.13 1.73 -14.98
C MET A 144 -1.41 0.88 -13.73
N THR A 145 -0.45 0.08 -13.28
CA THR A 145 -0.57 -0.68 -12.02
C THR A 145 -0.76 0.24 -10.83
N ILE A 146 0.13 1.23 -10.67
CA ILE A 146 0.06 2.20 -9.57
C ILE A 146 -1.24 3.00 -9.63
N MET A 147 -1.71 3.36 -10.83
CA MET A 147 -2.98 4.03 -11.02
C MET A 147 -4.14 3.19 -10.47
N VAL A 148 -4.27 1.91 -10.86
CA VAL A 148 -5.36 1.04 -10.38
C VAL A 148 -5.30 0.82 -8.87
N ASP A 149 -4.11 0.56 -8.33
CA ASP A 149 -3.89 0.42 -6.90
C ASP A 149 -4.28 1.72 -6.14
N THR A 150 -3.88 2.88 -6.66
CA THR A 150 -4.22 4.18 -6.08
C THR A 150 -5.73 4.43 -6.13
N ILE A 151 -6.42 4.05 -7.20
CA ILE A 151 -7.89 4.20 -7.29
C ILE A 151 -8.58 3.36 -6.20
N GLY A 152 -8.16 2.11 -6.01
CA GLY A 152 -8.72 1.23 -4.98
C GLY A 152 -8.43 1.73 -3.55
N PHE A 153 -7.22 2.23 -3.32
CA PHE A 153 -6.81 2.77 -2.03
C PHE A 153 -7.49 4.13 -1.73
N CYS A 154 -7.18 5.16 -2.52
CA CYS A 154 -7.70 6.51 -2.32
C CYS A 154 -9.22 6.57 -2.46
N GLY A 155 -9.83 5.80 -3.37
CA GLY A 155 -11.28 5.82 -3.57
C GLY A 155 -12.05 5.43 -2.31
N ARG A 156 -11.51 4.50 -1.51
CA ARG A 156 -12.10 4.11 -0.23
C ARG A 156 -11.94 5.19 0.83
N PHE A 157 -10.70 5.64 1.07
CA PHE A 157 -10.39 6.61 2.11
C PHE A 157 -11.01 7.99 1.83
N PHE A 158 -11.06 8.40 0.56
CA PHE A 158 -11.73 9.64 0.16
C PHE A 158 -13.24 9.54 0.38
N ALA A 159 -13.85 8.39 0.10
CA ALA A 159 -15.27 8.19 0.35
C ALA A 159 -15.59 8.22 1.85
N GLU A 160 -14.73 7.64 2.69
CA GLU A 160 -14.85 7.72 4.16
C GLU A 160 -14.68 9.16 4.65
N ALA A 161 -13.64 9.87 4.20
CA ALA A 161 -13.42 11.27 4.55
C ALA A 161 -14.58 12.19 4.13
N MET A 162 -15.22 11.92 2.99
CA MET A 162 -16.42 12.65 2.55
C MET A 162 -17.69 12.24 3.32
N GLU A 163 -17.76 11.02 3.84
CA GLU A 163 -18.87 10.56 4.70
C GLU A 163 -18.74 11.09 6.14
N ASP A 164 -17.51 11.37 6.60
CA ASP A 164 -17.23 11.89 7.95
C ASP A 164 -17.32 13.43 8.06
N ALA A 165 -17.49 14.14 6.94
CA ALA A 165 -17.59 15.61 6.92
C ALA A 165 -18.87 16.11 7.61
N ASP A 166 -18.82 17.27 8.28
CA ASP A 166 -19.97 17.81 9.04
C ASP A 166 -21.19 18.00 8.13
N GLU A 167 -22.35 17.49 8.56
CA GLU A 167 -23.61 17.58 7.82
C GLU A 167 -24.22 18.99 7.90
N LYS A 168 -23.94 19.79 8.94
CA LYS A 168 -24.59 21.10 9.13
C LYS A 168 -24.33 22.11 8.00
N PRO A 169 -23.08 22.30 7.53
CA PRO A 169 -22.84 23.18 6.38
C PRO A 169 -23.49 22.66 5.09
N GLN A 170 -23.64 21.33 4.97
CA GLN A 170 -24.28 20.70 3.81
C GLN A 170 -25.79 20.97 3.81
N GLU A 171 -26.46 20.79 4.94
CA GLU A 171 -27.88 21.08 5.11
C GLU A 171 -28.21 22.56 4.87
N ALA A 172 -27.36 23.47 5.36
CA ALA A 172 -27.51 24.90 5.14
C ALA A 172 -27.44 25.26 3.64
N LEU A 173 -26.52 24.65 2.89
CA LEU A 173 -26.42 24.82 1.44
C LEU A 173 -27.62 24.21 0.71
N PHE A 174 -28.11 23.03 1.14
CA PHE A 174 -29.32 22.46 0.56
C PHE A 174 -30.56 23.31 0.81
N ALA A 175 -30.68 23.96 1.99
CA ALA A 175 -31.80 24.82 2.33
C ALA A 175 -31.91 26.07 1.43
N ILE A 176 -30.79 26.56 0.89
CA ILE A 176 -30.77 27.68 -0.08
C ILE A 176 -30.88 27.21 -1.54
N GLY A 177 -31.14 25.92 -1.78
CA GLY A 177 -31.31 25.36 -3.12
C GLY A 177 -30.02 25.03 -3.86
N ALA A 178 -28.89 24.90 -3.16
CA ALA A 178 -27.61 24.56 -3.79
C ALA A 178 -27.65 23.15 -4.43
N SER A 179 -27.02 23.00 -5.59
CA SER A 179 -26.87 21.70 -6.25
C SER A 179 -25.94 20.78 -5.45
N ARG A 180 -26.05 19.46 -5.62
CA ARG A 180 -25.16 18.48 -4.96
C ARG A 180 -23.67 18.73 -5.26
N LEU A 181 -23.35 19.21 -6.47
CA LEU A 181 -21.99 19.58 -6.84
C LEU A 181 -21.52 20.83 -6.09
N SER A 182 -22.41 21.81 -5.91
CA SER A 182 -22.13 23.01 -5.11
C SER A 182 -21.88 22.66 -3.64
N VAL A 183 -22.67 21.73 -3.08
CA VAL A 183 -22.46 21.21 -1.71
C VAL A 183 -21.13 20.45 -1.59
N LEU A 184 -20.82 19.60 -2.58
CA LEU A 184 -19.54 18.89 -2.61
C LEU A 184 -18.36 19.85 -2.60
N CYS A 185 -18.34 20.83 -3.51
CA CYS A 185 -17.22 21.77 -3.62
C CYS A 185 -17.19 22.82 -2.50
N GLY A 186 -18.36 23.18 -1.93
CA GLY A 186 -18.49 24.28 -0.99
C GLY A 186 -18.47 23.89 0.49
N ALA A 187 -18.84 22.65 0.84
CA ALA A 187 -18.86 22.18 2.22
C ALA A 187 -18.00 20.93 2.43
N VAL A 188 -18.18 19.91 1.60
CA VAL A 188 -17.59 18.58 1.84
C VAL A 188 -16.10 18.53 1.52
N LEU A 189 -15.70 18.99 0.32
CA LEU A 189 -14.30 18.98 -0.10
C LEU A 189 -13.41 19.86 0.80
N PRO A 190 -13.81 21.08 1.17
CA PRO A 190 -13.03 21.90 2.10
C PRO A 190 -12.81 21.23 3.46
N ASP A 191 -13.85 20.61 4.02
CA ASP A 191 -13.80 19.94 5.33
C ASP A 191 -12.96 18.65 5.27
N ALA A 192 -13.11 17.86 4.21
CA ALA A 192 -12.34 16.63 4.00
C ALA A 192 -10.90 16.86 3.50
N MET A 193 -10.56 18.08 3.07
CA MET A 193 -9.28 18.40 2.40
C MET A 193 -8.04 17.92 3.16
N PRO A 194 -7.92 18.12 4.49
CA PRO A 194 -6.75 17.66 5.23
C PRO A 194 -6.58 16.13 5.16
N SER A 195 -7.69 15.39 5.23
CA SER A 195 -7.69 13.92 5.12
C SER A 195 -7.36 13.45 3.70
N LEU A 196 -7.88 14.13 2.68
CA LEU A 196 -7.58 13.85 1.27
C LEU A 196 -6.09 14.02 0.98
N ILE A 197 -5.50 15.15 1.40
CA ILE A 197 -4.07 15.42 1.20
C ILE A 197 -3.20 14.39 1.92
N ASN A 198 -3.51 14.07 3.18
CA ASN A 198 -2.77 13.07 3.94
C ASN A 198 -2.81 11.69 3.27
N THR A 199 -3.99 11.30 2.79
CA THR A 199 -4.19 10.05 2.05
C THR A 199 -3.41 10.03 0.73
N THR A 200 -3.41 11.13 -0.03
CA THR A 200 -2.62 11.26 -1.28
C THR A 200 -1.12 11.18 -1.03
N LEU A 201 -0.61 11.86 0.01
CA LEU A 201 0.81 11.81 0.37
C LEU A 201 1.23 10.39 0.78
N PHE A 202 0.38 9.69 1.53
CA PHE A 202 0.60 8.29 1.86
C PHE A 202 0.53 7.37 0.64
N ALA A 203 -0.42 7.60 -0.27
CA ALA A 203 -0.52 6.84 -1.51
C ALA A 203 0.74 7.02 -2.39
N LEU A 204 1.30 8.23 -2.46
CA LEU A 204 2.54 8.48 -3.19
C LEU A 204 3.73 7.74 -2.58
N GLU A 205 3.89 7.80 -1.26
CA GLU A 205 4.94 7.10 -0.53
C GLU A 205 4.84 5.57 -0.74
N LYS A 206 3.62 5.03 -0.63
CA LYS A 206 3.30 3.63 -0.92
C LYS A 206 3.64 3.28 -2.37
N ALA A 207 3.30 4.14 -3.33
CA ALA A 207 3.53 3.91 -4.75
C ALA A 207 5.02 3.85 -5.08
N VAL A 208 5.83 4.74 -4.51
CA VAL A 208 7.30 4.71 -4.67
C VAL A 208 7.86 3.38 -4.17
N ARG A 209 7.42 2.91 -2.99
CA ARG A 209 7.87 1.64 -2.42
C ARG A 209 7.44 0.44 -3.27
N SER A 210 6.17 0.40 -3.68
CA SER A 210 5.61 -0.68 -4.51
C SER A 210 6.32 -0.74 -5.88
N SER A 211 6.59 0.40 -6.51
CA SER A 211 7.20 0.45 -7.85
C SER A 211 8.56 -0.24 -7.96
N VAL A 212 9.33 -0.33 -6.86
CA VAL A 212 10.57 -1.12 -6.80
C VAL A 212 10.28 -2.61 -7.00
N VAL A 213 9.24 -3.13 -6.35
CA VAL A 213 8.82 -4.53 -6.48
C VAL A 213 8.22 -4.78 -7.86
N LEU A 214 7.41 -3.85 -8.37
CA LEU A 214 6.85 -3.95 -9.72
C LEU A 214 7.94 -3.95 -10.81
N GLY A 215 9.05 -3.25 -10.61
CA GLY A 215 10.18 -3.30 -11.54
C GLY A 215 10.78 -4.70 -11.70
N LEU A 216 10.68 -5.56 -10.69
CA LEU A 216 11.13 -6.96 -10.77
C LEU A 216 10.29 -7.78 -11.76
N VAL A 217 9.00 -7.45 -11.94
CA VAL A 217 8.15 -8.14 -12.93
C VAL A 217 8.17 -7.47 -14.31
N GLY A 218 9.04 -6.47 -14.50
CA GLY A 218 9.22 -5.78 -15.78
C GLY A 218 8.37 -4.53 -15.95
N ALA A 219 7.83 -3.97 -14.86
CA ALA A 219 7.05 -2.73 -14.88
C ALA A 219 7.90 -1.45 -14.94
N GLY A 220 9.22 -1.58 -15.15
CA GLY A 220 10.17 -0.46 -15.29
C GLY A 220 10.81 0.01 -13.98
N GLY A 221 11.66 1.04 -14.10
CA GLY A 221 12.35 1.67 -12.98
C GLY A 221 13.49 0.83 -12.35
N ILE A 222 13.92 1.25 -11.16
CA ILE A 222 15.08 0.69 -10.44
C ILE A 222 14.94 -0.80 -10.11
N GLY A 223 13.72 -1.29 -9.90
CA GLY A 223 13.47 -2.70 -9.64
C GLY A 223 13.97 -3.61 -10.76
N GLN A 224 13.90 -3.15 -12.00
CA GLN A 224 14.39 -3.91 -13.15
C GLN A 224 15.92 -4.05 -13.12
N GLU A 225 16.65 -2.99 -12.78
CA GLU A 225 18.12 -3.06 -12.60
C GLU A 225 18.49 -3.98 -11.44
N LEU A 226 17.71 -3.95 -10.35
CA LEU A 226 17.92 -4.84 -9.20
C LEU A 226 17.78 -6.31 -9.62
N LYS A 227 16.72 -6.64 -10.37
CA LYS A 227 16.52 -7.99 -10.90
C LYS A 227 17.66 -8.42 -11.80
N VAL A 228 18.07 -7.58 -12.74
CA VAL A 228 19.19 -7.88 -13.65
C VAL A 228 20.48 -8.12 -12.88
N ALA A 229 20.77 -7.31 -11.85
CA ALA A 229 21.96 -7.49 -11.02
C ALA A 229 21.94 -8.84 -10.28
N PHE A 230 20.78 -9.28 -9.78
CA PHE A 230 20.62 -10.60 -9.16
C PHE A 230 20.73 -11.74 -10.18
N ASP A 231 20.06 -11.62 -11.33
CA ASP A 231 20.06 -12.63 -12.39
C ASP A 231 21.47 -12.85 -12.97
N LEU A 232 22.29 -11.79 -13.01
CA LEU A 232 23.69 -11.83 -13.45
C LEU A 232 24.70 -12.11 -12.33
N PHE A 233 24.24 -12.44 -11.12
CA PHE A 233 25.09 -12.68 -9.94
C PHE A 233 26.03 -11.50 -9.58
N GLN A 234 25.66 -10.28 -9.97
CA GLN A 234 26.40 -9.04 -9.70
C GLN A 234 26.03 -8.46 -8.33
N TYR A 235 26.34 -9.20 -7.26
CA TYR A 235 25.93 -8.87 -5.89
C TYR A 235 26.40 -7.49 -5.40
N LYS A 236 27.57 -7.02 -5.86
CA LYS A 236 28.07 -5.67 -5.54
C LYS A 236 27.25 -4.54 -6.20
N ASN A 237 26.68 -4.79 -7.38
CA ASN A 237 25.76 -3.85 -8.03
C ASN A 237 24.41 -3.87 -7.34
N ALA A 238 23.91 -5.07 -6.99
CA ALA A 238 22.67 -5.24 -6.25
C ALA A 238 22.72 -4.52 -4.88
N SER A 239 23.85 -4.61 -4.16
CA SER A 239 24.00 -3.95 -2.86
C SER A 239 23.99 -2.42 -2.97
N THR A 240 24.62 -1.85 -4.00
CA THR A 240 24.51 -0.41 -4.30
C THR A 240 23.06 -0.01 -4.59
N ILE A 241 22.34 -0.76 -5.43
CA ILE A 241 20.94 -0.47 -5.75
C ILE A 241 20.08 -0.52 -4.49
N ILE A 242 20.22 -1.55 -3.66
CA ILE A 242 19.49 -1.69 -2.39
C ILE A 242 19.78 -0.52 -1.46
N LEU A 243 21.05 -0.11 -1.33
CA LEU A 243 21.45 1.02 -0.49
C LEU A 243 20.82 2.33 -0.99
N VAL A 244 20.84 2.57 -2.29
CA VAL A 244 20.23 3.77 -2.89
C VAL A 244 18.71 3.77 -2.68
N ILE A 245 18.03 2.65 -2.90
CA ILE A 245 16.59 2.49 -2.63
C ILE A 245 16.29 2.76 -1.15
N PHE A 246 17.11 2.26 -0.24
CA PHE A 246 16.92 2.49 1.19
C PHE A 246 17.04 3.99 1.53
N ILE A 247 18.10 4.66 1.06
CA ILE A 247 18.33 6.09 1.31
C ILE A 247 17.18 6.93 0.75
N ILE A 248 16.77 6.70 -0.50
CA ILE A 248 15.74 7.52 -1.14
C ILE A 248 14.35 7.29 -0.54
N VAL A 249 14.02 6.06 -0.13
CA VAL A 249 12.75 5.78 0.57
C VAL A 249 12.73 6.49 1.92
N LEU A 250 13.84 6.48 2.69
CA LEU A 250 13.93 7.23 3.94
C LEU A 250 13.79 8.75 3.73
N VAL A 251 14.44 9.29 2.70
CA VAL A 251 14.32 10.72 2.35
C VAL A 251 12.88 11.05 1.98
N MET A 252 12.24 10.22 1.18
CA MET A 252 10.83 10.39 0.79
C MET A 252 9.90 10.35 2.01
N GLU A 253 10.08 9.38 2.91
CA GLU A 253 9.31 9.25 4.15
C GLU A 253 9.47 10.49 5.05
N PHE A 254 10.69 10.99 5.19
CA PHE A 254 10.95 12.22 5.94
C PHE A 254 10.28 13.45 5.30
N VAL A 255 10.33 13.58 3.97
CA VAL A 255 9.69 14.68 3.25
C VAL A 255 8.17 14.61 3.36
N THR A 256 7.56 13.43 3.19
CA THR A 256 6.11 13.26 3.30
C THR A 256 5.63 13.54 4.71
N ASP A 257 6.33 13.08 5.74
CA ASP A 257 5.99 13.36 7.13
C ASP A 257 6.04 14.86 7.47
N ARG A 258 7.10 15.55 7.02
CA ARG A 258 7.22 17.00 7.16
C ARG A 258 6.09 17.76 6.46
N LEU A 259 5.62 17.27 5.32
CA LEU A 259 4.48 17.87 4.60
C LEU A 259 3.16 17.63 5.33
N ARG A 260 2.93 16.43 5.88
CA ARG A 260 1.71 16.11 6.64
C ARG A 260 1.55 17.00 7.87
N THR A 261 2.63 17.25 8.61
CA THR A 261 2.60 18.14 9.80
C THR A 261 2.25 19.60 9.50
N ARG A 262 2.27 20.06 8.24
CA ARG A 262 1.85 21.42 7.86
C ARG A 262 0.40 21.53 7.42
N VAL A 263 -0.23 20.39 7.12
CA VAL A 263 -1.62 20.32 6.62
C VAL A 263 -2.61 20.08 7.76
N GLN A 264 -2.13 19.51 8.87
CA GLN A 264 -2.84 19.41 10.15
C GLN A 264 -2.74 20.72 10.93
#